data_AF-A0A382GYN6-F1
#
_entry.id   AF-A0A382GYN6-F1
#
_cell.length_a   1.000
_cell.length_b   1.000
_cell.length_c   1.000
_cell.angle_alpha   90.00
_cell.angle_beta   90.00
_cell.angle_gamma   90.00
#
_symmetry.space_group_name_H-M   'P 1'
#
loop_
_entity.id
_entity.type
_entity.pdbx_description
1 polymer ?
#
loop_
_entity_poly.entity_id
_entity_poly.type
_entity_poly.pdbx_seq_one_letter_code
_entity_poly.pdbx_strand_id
1 'polypeptide(L)'
;MNYFTTIEQYFLSLKGSGLTLSASDYQLIDEWESRNVPVGLVCRAIKTSYSRFGETSSKRSRTSLVQIQALIEQEIREEMHRQ
;
A
#
# COMPACT_ATOMS: atom_id res chain seq x y z
N MET A 1 4.98 10.53 -14.85
CA MET A 1 4.31 10.44 -13.54
C MET A 1 5.10 9.45 -12.71
N ASN A 2 5.59 9.84 -11.54
CA ASN A 2 6.44 9.00 -10.70
C ASN A 2 5.59 7.97 -9.95
N TYR A 3 6.01 6.70 -10.02
CA TYR A 3 5.39 5.57 -9.33
C TYR A 3 5.26 5.85 -7.82
N PHE A 4 6.38 6.25 -7.21
CA PHE A 4 6.47 6.65 -5.81
C PHE A 4 5.48 7.74 -5.42
N THR A 5 5.49 8.88 -6.13
CA THR A 5 4.62 10.01 -5.81
C THR A 5 3.14 9.62 -5.90
N THR A 6 2.78 8.75 -6.84
CA THR A 6 1.39 8.29 -7.01
C THR A 6 0.95 7.45 -5.80
N ILE A 7 1.77 6.48 -5.38
CA ILE A 7 1.46 5.62 -4.23
C ILE A 7 1.47 6.41 -2.94
N GLU A 8 2.44 7.31 -2.77
CA GLU A 8 2.53 8.21 -1.62
C GLU A 8 1.28 9.06 -1.48
N GLN A 9 0.91 9.82 -2.52
CA GLN A 9 -0.28 10.68 -2.48
C GLN A 9 -1.55 9.87 -2.21
N TYR A 10 -1.64 8.65 -2.78
CA TYR A 10 -2.75 7.74 -2.54
C TYR A 10 -2.84 7.29 -1.08
N PHE A 11 -1.71 6.85 -0.51
CA PHE A 11 -1.65 6.38 0.88
C PHE A 11 -1.86 7.53 1.88
N LEU A 12 -1.31 8.71 1.61
CA LEU A 12 -1.56 9.93 2.38
C LEU A 12 -3.04 10.32 2.37
N SER A 13 -3.69 10.20 1.21
CA SER A 13 -5.13 10.46 1.08
C SER A 13 -5.99 9.45 1.86
N LEU A 14 -5.53 8.20 1.97
CA LEU A 14 -6.20 7.14 2.74
C LEU A 14 -6.09 7.32 4.26
N LYS A 15 -4.91 7.67 4.77
CA LYS A 15 -4.63 7.76 6.22
C LYS A 15 -5.03 9.11 6.85
N GLY A 16 -5.24 10.14 6.04
CA GLY A 16 -5.51 11.51 6.48
C GLY A 16 -4.24 12.35 6.63
N SER A 17 -4.37 13.66 6.41
CA SER A 17 -3.26 14.61 6.37
C SER A 17 -2.46 14.64 7.69
N GLY A 18 -1.14 14.49 7.61
CA GLY A 18 -0.22 14.68 8.74
C GLY A 18 0.72 13.52 9.05
N LEU A 19 0.67 12.42 8.30
CA LEU A 19 1.53 11.26 8.52
C LEU A 19 2.38 10.96 7.28
N THR A 20 3.69 11.05 7.39
CA THR A 20 4.62 10.69 6.30
C THR A 20 4.73 9.17 6.14
N LEU A 21 5.29 8.75 5.00
CA LEU A 21 5.82 7.41 4.80
C LEU A 21 7.12 7.27 5.61
N SER A 22 7.32 6.10 6.21
CA SER A 22 8.61 5.73 6.79
C SER A 22 9.58 5.27 5.70
N ALA A 23 10.88 5.25 6.00
CA ALA A 23 11.89 4.75 5.05
C ALA A 23 11.59 3.32 4.56
N SER A 24 11.08 2.46 5.44
CA SER A 24 10.67 1.10 5.09
C SER A 24 9.48 1.06 4.13
N ASP A 25 8.55 2.02 4.22
CA ASP A 25 7.45 2.10 3.28
C ASP A 25 7.94 2.50 1.87
N TYR A 26 8.96 3.35 1.76
CA TYR A 26 9.58 3.66 0.46
C TYR A 26 10.33 2.46 -0.13
N GLN A 27 11.04 1.67 0.68
CA GLN A 27 11.69 0.43 0.20
C GLN A 27 10.66 -0.55 -0.37
N LEU A 28 9.50 -0.68 0.27
CA LEU A 28 8.39 -1.49 -0.25
C LEU A 28 7.91 -1.04 -1.63
N ILE A 29 7.80 0.27 -1.82
CA ILE A 29 7.37 0.84 -3.10
C ILE A 29 8.42 0.57 -4.19
N ASP A 30 9.71 0.69 -3.85
CA ASP A 30 10.83 0.39 -4.74
C ASP A 30 10.85 -1.09 -5.17
N GLU A 31 10.57 -2.00 -4.23
CA GLU A 31 10.45 -3.42 -4.54
C GLU A 31 9.30 -3.72 -5.51
N TRP A 32 8.14 -3.08 -5.34
CA TRP A 32 7.01 -3.27 -6.25
C TRP A 32 7.28 -2.70 -7.65
N GLU A 33 7.94 -1.55 -7.74
CA GLU A 33 8.39 -1.00 -9.02
C GLU A 33 9.38 -1.95 -9.72
N SER A 34 10.39 -2.44 -8.98
CA SER A 34 11.40 -3.39 -9.49
C SER A 34 10.76 -4.70 -9.99
N ARG A 35 9.69 -5.15 -9.33
CA ARG A 35 8.90 -6.33 -9.72
C ARG A 35 7.92 -6.04 -10.88
N ASN A 36 7.95 -4.84 -11.47
CA ASN A 36 7.03 -4.39 -12.53
C ASN A 36 5.55 -4.46 -12.13
N VAL A 37 5.25 -4.28 -10.84
CA VAL A 37 3.86 -4.31 -10.35
C VAL A 37 3.15 -3.03 -10.77
N PRO A 38 2.00 -3.09 -11.46
CA PRO A 38 1.27 -1.90 -11.87
C PRO A 38 0.87 -1.04 -10.68
N VAL A 39 1.05 0.28 -10.79
CA VAL A 39 0.68 1.23 -9.72
C VAL A 39 -0.80 1.11 -9.32
N GLY A 40 -1.68 0.85 -10.30
CA GLY A 40 -3.10 0.65 -10.05
C GLY A 40 -3.40 -0.62 -9.25
N LEU A 41 -2.58 -1.67 -9.39
CA LEU A 41 -2.69 -2.89 -8.61
C LEU A 41 -2.24 -2.64 -7.17
N VAL A 42 -1.09 -2.00 -6.98
CA VAL A 42 -0.58 -1.63 -5.66
C VAL A 42 -1.59 -0.75 -4.91
N CYS A 43 -2.09 0.32 -5.52
CA CYS A 43 -3.09 1.19 -4.89
C CYS A 43 -4.35 0.42 -4.49
N ARG A 44 -4.83 -0.51 -5.34
CA ARG A 44 -6.00 -1.34 -5.03
C ARG A 44 -5.72 -2.24 -3.82
N ALA A 45 -4.60 -2.96 -3.84
CA ALA A 45 -4.19 -3.86 -2.76
C ALA A 45 -4.00 -3.11 -1.44
N ILE A 46 -3.41 -1.91 -1.47
CA ILE A 46 -3.29 -1.02 -0.30
C ILE A 46 -4.68 -0.67 0.23
N LYS A 47 -5.61 -0.22 -0.61
CA LYS A 47 -6.97 0.14 -0.19
C LYS A 47 -7.72 -1.04 0.43
N THR A 48 -7.68 -2.20 -0.22
CA THR A 48 -8.33 -3.42 0.28
C THR A 48 -7.75 -3.82 1.64
N SER A 49 -6.41 -3.88 1.72
CA SER A 49 -5.70 -4.27 2.95
C SER A 49 -5.93 -3.27 4.08
N TYR A 50 -5.91 -1.97 3.77
CA TYR A 50 -6.20 -0.90 4.72
C TYR A 50 -7.65 -0.94 5.21
N SER A 51 -8.63 -1.24 4.34
CA SER A 51 -10.02 -1.44 4.74
C SER A 51 -10.14 -2.62 5.71
N ARG A 52 -9.60 -3.80 5.31
CA ARG A 52 -9.64 -5.02 6.12
C ARG A 52 -8.99 -4.85 7.49
N PHE A 53 -7.83 -4.18 7.53
CA PHE A 53 -7.13 -3.90 8.78
C PHE A 53 -7.86 -2.85 9.63
N GLY A 54 -8.47 -1.85 8.99
CA GLY A 54 -9.26 -0.81 9.66
C GLY A 54 -10.60 -1.29 10.21
N GLU A 55 -11.18 -2.36 9.66
CA GLU A 55 -12.40 -2.99 10.19
C GLU A 55 -12.11 -3.77 11.48
N THR A 56 -10.90 -4.33 11.64
CA THR A 56 -10.52 -5.08 12.85
C THR A 56 -9.98 -4.18 13.97
N SER A 57 -9.48 -2.99 13.65
CA SER A 57 -8.81 -2.11 14.60
C SER A 57 -9.51 -0.76 14.74
N SER A 58 -9.99 -0.44 15.96
CA SER A 58 -10.62 0.84 16.31
C SER A 58 -9.69 2.07 16.16
N LYS A 59 -8.45 1.88 15.66
CA LYS A 59 -7.39 2.89 15.50
C LYS A 59 -6.91 2.93 14.04
N ARG A 60 -7.84 3.21 13.11
CA ARG A 60 -7.60 3.34 11.66
C ARG A 60 -6.45 4.28 11.28
N SER A 61 -6.20 5.31 12.10
CA SER A 61 -5.27 6.40 11.82
C SER A 61 -3.79 6.08 12.09
N ARG A 62 -3.43 4.93 12.66
CA ARG A 62 -2.03 4.58 12.99
C ARG A 62 -1.42 3.47 12.13
N THR A 63 -2.13 3.01 11.11
CA THR A 63 -1.66 1.89 10.28
C THR A 63 -0.58 2.34 9.29
N SER A 64 0.58 1.69 9.33
CA SER A 64 1.68 1.88 8.36
C SER A 64 1.62 0.85 7.23
N LEU A 65 2.23 1.15 6.08
CA LEU A 65 2.27 0.27 4.91
C LEU A 65 2.93 -1.08 5.24
N VAL A 66 4.04 -1.05 5.99
CA VAL A 66 4.70 -2.27 6.52
C VAL A 66 3.75 -3.17 7.32
N GLN A 67 2.81 -2.63 8.10
CA GLN A 67 1.90 -3.45 8.92
C GLN A 67 0.90 -4.24 8.08
N ILE A 68 0.51 -3.68 6.93
CA ILE A 68 -0.42 -4.31 5.99
C ILE A 68 0.30 -4.90 4.77
N GLN A 69 1.64 -4.87 4.75
CA GLN A 69 2.47 -5.38 3.65
C GLN A 69 2.10 -6.82 3.30
N ALA A 70 1.96 -7.69 4.30
CA ALA A 70 1.67 -9.10 4.06
C ALA A 70 0.35 -9.30 3.29
N LEU A 71 -0.67 -8.50 3.60
CA LEU A 71 -1.96 -8.53 2.90
C LEU A 71 -1.83 -7.96 1.48
N ILE A 72 -1.10 -6.86 1.33
CA ILE A 72 -0.85 -6.23 0.02
C ILE A 72 -0.09 -7.19 -0.90
N GLU A 73 0.99 -7.81 -0.41
CA GLU A 73 1.78 -8.76 -1.18
C GLU A 73 1.00 -10.04 -1.51
N GLN A 74 0.08 -10.47 -0.64
CA GLN A 74 -0.79 -11.57 -0.95
C GLN A 74 -1.73 -11.23 -2.11
N GLU A 75 -2.39 -10.06 -2.06
CA GLU A 75 -3.30 -9.62 -3.13
C GLU A 75 -2.57 -9.36 -4.45
N ILE A 76 -1.37 -8.76 -4.41
CA ILE A 76 -0.53 -8.59 -5.60
C ILE A 76 -0.16 -9.96 -6.19
N ARG A 77 0.28 -10.92 -5.38
CA ARG A 77 0.62 -12.27 -5.88
C ARG A 77 -0.59 -12.95 -6.50
N GLU A 78 -1.75 -12.91 -5.83
CA GLU A 78 -2.98 -13.52 -6.33
C GLU A 78 -3.43 -12.91 -7.66
N GLU A 79 -3.31 -11.59 -7.82
CA GLU A 79 -3.68 -10.93 -9.07
C GLU A 79 -2.66 -11.18 -10.19
N MET A 80 -1.36 -11.13 -9.88
CA MET A 80 -0.31 -11.43 -10.86
C MET A 80 -0.34 -12.88 -11.35
N HIS A 81 -0.81 -13.82 -10.52
CA HIS A 81 -1.05 -15.20 -10.94
C HIS A 81 -2.33 -15.38 -11.77
N ARG A 82 -3.26 -14.42 -11.75
CA ARG A 82 -4.52 -14.46 -12.49
C ARG A 82 -4.44 -13.83 -13.89
N GLN A 83 -3.37 -13.12 -14.22
CA GLN A 83 -3.08 -12.54 -15.53
C GLN A 83 -2.25 -13.48 -16.40
#